data_AF-A0A1S3Z8T1-F1
#
_entry.id   AF-A0A1S3Z8T1-F1
#
_cell.length_a   1.000
_cell.length_b   1.000
_cell.length_c   1.000
_cell.angle_alpha   90.00
_cell.angle_beta   90.00
_cell.angle_gamma   90.00
#
_symmetry.space_group_name_H-M   'P 1'
#
loop_
_entity.id
_entity.type
_entity.pdbx_description
1 polymer ?
#
loop_
_entity_poly.entity_id
_entity_poly.type
_entity_poly.pdbx_seq_one_letter_code
_entity_poly.pdbx_strand_id
1 'polypeptide(L)'
;MHIEKNICDSLLGTLLEIDGKSKNHEKSRYDLQEIRIRKELQRRINNDGTISLAKSCFYMKPKEKSLFCTVMKNAKLPKGCASNISERVQVKEMKISGYKSHDAHFIMHYLLQVAIRKVLPKNVSLALIRLRNFFRAICSKVIRRRDLETIQSEIVKITCELEKIFHPTFFDIMPHLPIHLVNEIKLGGLAHLRWMYPIERNLCKYKAFVRNRSRPEASIAERFLTYLIFCSRYLHDGVKTKFSRYQTVDDEFSQNLSPIFPNICHLIGSKKKILFSWMHSYVLKHIDMLCSILEMSKWKSLSSKINYINIYLFLYNFFFII
;
A
#
# COMPACT_ATOMS: atom_id res chain seq x y z
N MET A 1 -2.31 4.09 3.71
CA MET A 1 -2.39 3.28 2.48
C MET A 1 -3.38 3.85 1.48
N HIS A 2 -4.68 3.95 1.83
CA HIS A 2 -5.68 4.49 0.89
C HIS A 2 -5.49 5.97 0.59
N ILE A 3 -4.89 6.75 1.49
CA ILE A 3 -4.64 8.19 1.29
C ILE A 3 -3.83 8.44 0.01
N GLU A 4 -2.64 7.86 -0.10
CA GLU A 4 -1.75 8.08 -1.26
C GLU A 4 -2.39 7.58 -2.56
N LYS A 5 -3.02 6.39 -2.54
CA LYS A 5 -3.75 5.88 -3.71
C LYS A 5 -4.89 6.81 -4.10
N ASN A 6 -5.70 7.27 -3.17
CA ASN A 6 -6.86 8.12 -3.46
C ASN A 6 -6.43 9.49 -4.02
N ILE A 7 -5.33 10.04 -3.51
CA ILE A 7 -4.72 11.26 -4.06
C ILE A 7 -4.20 10.99 -5.47
N CYS A 8 -3.48 9.88 -5.71
CA CYS A 8 -3.01 9.49 -7.03
C CYS A 8 -4.17 9.29 -8.02
N ASP A 9 -5.24 8.60 -7.60
CA ASP A 9 -6.46 8.38 -8.41
C ASP A 9 -7.11 9.71 -8.77
N SER A 10 -7.22 10.65 -7.82
CA SER A 10 -7.79 11.99 -8.04
C SER A 10 -6.91 12.83 -8.97
N LEU A 11 -5.59 12.76 -8.82
CA LEU A 11 -4.63 13.44 -9.70
C LEU A 11 -4.71 12.91 -11.13
N LEU A 12 -4.61 11.60 -11.32
CA LEU A 12 -4.69 10.99 -12.65
C LEU A 12 -6.06 11.21 -13.30
N GLY A 13 -7.13 11.06 -12.53
CA GLY A 13 -8.50 11.33 -13.01
C GLY A 13 -8.69 12.77 -13.48
N THR A 14 -8.14 13.73 -12.73
CA THR A 14 -8.27 15.17 -13.04
C THR A 14 -7.34 15.59 -14.19
N LEU A 15 -6.08 15.16 -14.19
CA LEU A 15 -5.10 15.53 -15.21
C LEU A 15 -5.42 14.94 -16.58
N LEU A 16 -5.87 13.69 -16.63
CA LEU A 16 -6.23 13.01 -17.87
C LEU A 16 -7.68 13.29 -18.30
N GLU A 17 -8.47 13.94 -17.45
CA GLU A 17 -9.90 14.18 -17.63
C GLU A 17 -10.67 12.87 -17.88
N ILE A 18 -10.41 11.87 -17.02
CA ILE A 18 -11.08 10.56 -17.11
C ILE A 18 -12.54 10.72 -16.71
N ASP A 19 -13.43 10.23 -17.56
CA ASP A 19 -14.87 10.31 -17.31
C ASP A 19 -15.27 9.65 -15.97
N GLY A 20 -16.16 10.32 -15.26
CA GLY A 20 -16.59 9.96 -13.89
C GLY A 20 -15.51 10.09 -12.80
N LYS A 21 -14.26 10.43 -13.13
CA LYS A 21 -13.16 10.57 -12.15
C LYS A 21 -12.55 11.97 -12.09
N SER A 22 -12.73 12.78 -13.12
CA SER A 22 -12.21 14.14 -13.15
C SER A 22 -12.86 15.01 -12.07
N LYS A 23 -12.02 15.66 -11.26
CA LYS A 23 -12.46 16.66 -10.28
C LYS A 23 -12.69 18.05 -10.91
N ASN A 24 -12.47 18.18 -12.22
CA ASN A 24 -12.81 19.35 -13.03
C ASN A 24 -13.89 18.94 -14.04
N HIS A 25 -15.15 19.01 -13.62
CA HIS A 25 -16.33 18.70 -14.42
C HIS A 25 -17.30 19.88 -14.40
N GLU A 26 -18.36 19.85 -15.23
CA GLU A 26 -19.25 21.01 -15.38
C GLU A 26 -19.88 21.45 -14.05
N LYS A 27 -20.38 20.52 -13.22
CA LYS A 27 -20.94 20.83 -11.88
C LYS A 27 -19.95 21.59 -11.00
N SER A 28 -18.68 21.16 -10.95
CA SER A 28 -17.64 21.90 -10.22
C SER A 28 -17.47 23.36 -10.69
N ARG A 29 -17.85 23.68 -11.94
CA ARG A 29 -17.80 25.05 -12.48
C ARG A 29 -19.01 25.88 -12.05
N TYR A 30 -20.18 25.25 -11.86
CA TYR A 30 -21.35 25.89 -11.24
C TYR A 30 -21.04 26.26 -9.79
N ASP A 31 -20.44 25.32 -9.04
CA ASP A 31 -20.07 25.54 -7.63
C ASP A 31 -19.12 26.75 -7.49
N LEU A 32 -18.14 26.89 -8.41
CA LEU A 32 -17.24 28.07 -8.42
C LEU A 32 -17.99 29.40 -8.62
N GLN A 33 -19.06 29.40 -9.42
CA GLN A 33 -19.87 30.58 -9.68
C GLN A 33 -20.74 30.93 -8.46
N GLU A 34 -21.36 29.92 -7.85
CA GLU A 34 -22.19 30.08 -6.65
C GLU A 34 -21.36 30.62 -5.48
N ILE A 35 -20.15 30.08 -5.27
CA ILE A 35 -19.24 30.49 -4.19
C ILE A 35 -18.47 31.78 -4.55
N ARG A 36 -18.64 32.31 -5.77
CA ARG A 36 -18.04 33.58 -6.26
C ARG A 36 -16.51 33.62 -6.22
N ILE A 37 -15.85 32.48 -6.41
CA ILE A 37 -14.39 32.36 -6.45
C ILE A 37 -13.88 32.01 -7.86
N ARG A 38 -12.63 32.36 -8.17
CA ARG A 38 -11.95 32.03 -9.45
C ARG A 38 -12.76 32.38 -10.69
N LYS A 39 -13.11 33.67 -10.83
CA LYS A 39 -13.91 34.21 -11.94
C LYS A 39 -13.37 33.82 -13.32
N GLU A 40 -12.05 33.62 -13.44
CA GLU A 40 -11.38 33.16 -14.65
C GLU A 40 -11.71 31.73 -15.07
N LEU A 41 -12.15 30.86 -14.14
CA LEU A 41 -12.57 29.49 -14.40
C LEU A 41 -14.09 29.32 -14.40
N GLN A 42 -14.85 30.34 -14.03
CA GLN A 42 -16.31 30.34 -14.11
C GLN A 42 -16.78 30.28 -15.57
N ARG A 43 -18.03 29.87 -15.76
CA ARG A 43 -18.67 29.80 -17.07
C ARG A 43 -18.75 31.20 -17.69
N ARG A 44 -18.45 31.29 -18.98
CA ARG A 44 -18.74 32.49 -19.77
C ARG A 44 -19.90 32.20 -20.70
N ILE A 45 -20.90 33.07 -20.67
CA ILE A 45 -21.98 33.06 -21.65
C ILE A 45 -21.46 33.88 -22.82
N ASN A 46 -21.29 33.23 -23.96
CA ASN A 46 -20.95 33.91 -25.20
C ASN A 46 -22.16 34.72 -25.67
N ASN A 47 -21.94 35.70 -26.55
CA ASN A 47 -23.01 36.53 -27.10
C ASN A 47 -24.12 35.70 -27.79
N ASP A 48 -23.78 34.51 -28.26
CA ASP A 48 -24.66 33.58 -28.96
C ASP A 48 -25.49 32.70 -27.99
N GLY A 49 -25.43 32.94 -26.68
CA GLY A 49 -26.06 32.11 -25.64
C GLY A 49 -25.33 30.80 -25.33
N THR A 50 -24.27 30.47 -26.08
CA THR A 50 -23.45 29.27 -25.85
C THR A 50 -22.56 29.41 -24.62
N ILE A 51 -22.38 28.30 -23.92
CA ILE A 51 -21.63 28.24 -22.66
C ILE A 51 -20.20 27.82 -22.97
N SER A 52 -19.23 28.71 -22.73
CA SER A 52 -17.81 28.38 -22.85
C SER A 52 -17.17 28.16 -21.48
N LEU A 53 -16.38 27.08 -21.37
CA LEU A 53 -15.59 26.76 -20.19
C LEU A 53 -14.11 27.08 -20.46
N ALA A 54 -13.54 27.97 -19.65
CA ALA A 54 -12.13 28.28 -19.72
C ALA A 54 -11.27 27.05 -19.34
N LYS A 55 -10.20 26.81 -20.07
CA LYS A 55 -9.26 25.73 -19.77
C LYS A 55 -8.54 26.02 -18.45
N SER A 56 -8.48 25.02 -17.56
CA SER A 56 -7.73 25.15 -16.31
C SER A 56 -6.23 25.21 -16.58
N CYS A 57 -5.45 25.77 -15.66
CA CYS A 57 -3.99 25.89 -15.78
C CYS A 57 -3.26 24.54 -15.87
N PHE A 58 -3.91 23.44 -15.46
CA PHE A 58 -3.38 22.07 -15.55
C PHE A 58 -3.95 21.27 -16.73
N TYR A 59 -4.67 21.93 -17.65
CA TYR A 59 -5.19 21.29 -18.85
C TYR A 59 -4.05 20.80 -19.76
N MET A 60 -4.16 19.56 -20.22
CA MET A 60 -3.25 18.97 -21.21
C MET A 60 -3.97 18.76 -22.54
N LYS A 61 -3.36 19.19 -23.64
CA LYS A 61 -3.80 18.85 -24.99
C LYS A 61 -3.73 17.32 -25.21
N PRO A 62 -4.49 16.76 -26.16
CA PRO A 62 -4.46 15.31 -26.44
C PRO A 62 -3.05 14.76 -26.71
N LYS A 63 -2.20 15.53 -27.41
CA LYS A 63 -0.79 15.16 -27.63
C LYS A 63 0.02 15.09 -26.33
N GLU A 64 -0.22 16.02 -25.40
CA GLU A 64 0.43 16.06 -24.10
C GLU A 64 -0.06 14.92 -23.19
N LYS A 65 -1.36 14.62 -23.18
CA LYS A 65 -1.91 13.44 -22.49
C LYS A 65 -1.35 12.13 -23.03
N SER A 66 -1.26 12.01 -24.36
CA SER A 66 -0.64 10.85 -25.01
C SER A 66 0.83 10.71 -24.62
N LEU A 67 1.60 11.81 -24.57
CA LEU A 67 2.97 11.79 -24.09
C LEU A 67 3.07 11.36 -22.62
N PHE A 68 2.21 11.90 -21.75
CA PHE A 68 2.11 11.51 -20.34
C PHE A 68 1.90 9.98 -20.20
N CYS A 69 0.89 9.44 -20.90
CA CYS A 69 0.61 8.01 -20.88
C CYS A 69 1.74 7.18 -21.50
N THR A 70 2.40 7.68 -22.55
CA THR A 70 3.54 6.99 -23.18
C THR A 70 4.71 6.85 -22.21
N VAL A 71 5.02 7.90 -21.43
CA VAL A 71 6.04 7.84 -20.38
C VAL A 71 5.68 6.79 -19.32
N MET A 72 4.42 6.77 -18.88
CA MET A 72 3.94 5.78 -17.91
C MET A 72 4.00 4.35 -18.45
N LYS A 73 3.64 4.16 -19.73
CA LYS A 73 3.63 2.84 -20.38
C LYS A 73 5.03 2.27 -20.60
N ASN A 74 5.99 3.12 -20.95
CA ASN A 74 7.36 2.72 -21.24
C ASN A 74 8.25 2.63 -19.99
N ALA A 75 7.70 2.92 -18.80
CA ALA A 75 8.44 2.85 -17.55
C ALA A 75 8.89 1.41 -17.24
N LYS A 76 10.21 1.21 -17.16
CA LYS A 76 10.81 -0.05 -16.71
C LYS A 76 11.14 0.05 -15.22
N LEU A 77 10.58 -0.86 -14.42
CA LEU A 77 10.79 -0.92 -12.97
C LEU A 77 11.59 -2.17 -12.60
N PRO A 78 12.41 -2.14 -11.53
CA PRO A 78 13.12 -3.33 -11.07
C PRO A 78 12.15 -4.46 -10.68
N LYS A 79 12.59 -5.70 -10.86
CA LYS A 79 11.77 -6.89 -10.57
C LYS A 79 11.33 -6.89 -9.10
N GLY A 80 10.03 -7.09 -8.86
CA GLY A 80 9.44 -7.13 -7.52
C GLY A 80 9.08 -5.76 -6.93
N CYS A 81 9.38 -4.65 -7.63
CA CYS A 81 9.05 -3.30 -7.17
C CYS A 81 7.61 -2.88 -7.47
N ALA A 82 7.02 -3.22 -8.62
CA ALA A 82 5.61 -2.95 -8.90
C ALA A 82 5.03 -4.04 -9.78
N SER A 83 3.71 -4.05 -9.96
CA SER A 83 3.12 -4.86 -11.02
C SER A 83 3.44 -4.24 -12.39
N ASN A 84 3.02 -4.90 -13.47
CA ASN A 84 3.26 -4.39 -14.82
C ASN A 84 2.35 -3.19 -15.09
N ILE A 85 2.78 -1.99 -14.69
CA ILE A 85 2.04 -0.73 -14.87
C ILE A 85 1.72 -0.49 -16.34
N SER A 86 2.58 -0.94 -17.27
CA SER A 86 2.39 -0.76 -18.70
C SER A 86 1.07 -1.38 -19.22
N GLU A 87 0.63 -2.50 -18.64
CA GLU A 87 -0.65 -3.15 -18.96
C GLU A 87 -1.87 -2.35 -18.49
N ARG A 88 -1.66 -1.44 -17.53
CA ARG A 88 -2.72 -0.59 -16.94
C ARG A 88 -2.84 0.77 -17.64
N VAL A 89 -2.06 1.00 -18.69
CA VAL A 89 -1.99 2.27 -19.41
C VAL A 89 -2.53 2.10 -20.84
N GLN A 90 -3.64 2.78 -21.11
CA GLN A 90 -4.28 2.85 -22.43
C GLN A 90 -3.94 4.19 -23.08
N VAL A 91 -2.89 4.20 -23.92
CA VAL A 91 -2.39 5.43 -24.56
C VAL A 91 -3.41 6.05 -25.53
N LYS A 92 -4.09 5.22 -26.34
CA LYS A 92 -5.12 5.68 -27.29
C LYS A 92 -6.31 6.34 -26.58
N GLU A 93 -6.75 5.76 -25.47
CA GLU A 93 -7.84 6.28 -24.64
C GLU A 93 -7.37 7.36 -23.65
N MET A 94 -6.06 7.66 -23.60
CA MET A 94 -5.45 8.60 -22.64
C MET A 94 -5.83 8.30 -21.19
N LYS A 95 -5.91 7.01 -20.84
CA LYS A 95 -6.46 6.53 -19.57
C LYS A 95 -5.49 5.60 -18.86
N ILE A 96 -5.46 5.70 -17.53
CA ILE A 96 -4.73 4.78 -16.66
C ILE A 96 -5.74 4.23 -15.65
N SER A 97 -5.90 2.91 -15.60
CA SER A 97 -6.90 2.30 -14.72
C SER A 97 -6.57 0.86 -14.34
N GLY A 98 -7.16 0.37 -13.24
CA GLY A 98 -6.99 -1.01 -12.79
C GLY A 98 -5.61 -1.33 -12.17
N TYR A 99 -4.83 -0.32 -11.81
CA TYR A 99 -3.59 -0.49 -11.05
C TYR A 99 -3.87 -0.64 -9.55
N LYS A 100 -2.96 -1.28 -8.82
CA LYS A 100 -3.10 -1.54 -7.39
C LYS A 100 -2.54 -0.38 -6.57
N SER A 101 -2.84 -0.37 -5.26
CA SER A 101 -2.32 0.61 -4.31
C SER A 101 -0.78 0.69 -4.30
N HIS A 102 -0.08 -0.41 -4.55
CA HIS A 102 1.38 -0.43 -4.62
C HIS A 102 1.89 0.23 -5.91
N ASP A 103 1.19 0.06 -7.02
CA ASP A 103 1.53 0.72 -8.28
C ASP A 103 1.30 2.23 -8.17
N ALA A 104 0.22 2.64 -7.49
CA ALA A 104 -0.05 4.05 -7.17
C ALA A 104 1.10 4.69 -6.41
N HIS A 105 1.66 3.98 -5.42
CA HIS A 105 2.84 4.43 -4.68
C HIS A 105 4.05 4.66 -5.62
N PHE A 106 4.29 3.74 -6.55
CA PHE A 106 5.37 3.89 -7.53
C PHE A 106 5.13 5.02 -8.52
N ILE A 107 3.89 5.19 -8.97
CA ILE A 107 3.49 6.30 -9.84
C ILE A 107 3.75 7.62 -9.13
N MET A 108 3.22 7.78 -7.92
CA MET A 108 3.31 9.01 -7.14
C MET A 108 4.77 9.35 -6.77
N HIS A 109 5.55 8.35 -6.37
CA HIS A 109 6.93 8.55 -5.92
C HIS A 109 7.95 8.71 -7.05
N TYR A 110 7.79 8.03 -8.19
CA TYR A 110 8.86 7.92 -9.17
C TYR A 110 8.43 8.38 -10.57
N LEU A 111 7.26 7.97 -11.03
CA LEU A 111 6.88 8.17 -12.43
C LEU A 111 6.25 9.54 -12.68
N LEU A 112 5.46 10.05 -11.73
CA LEU A 112 4.68 11.28 -11.92
C LEU A 112 5.57 12.46 -12.28
N GLN A 113 6.67 12.67 -11.55
CA GLN A 113 7.62 13.76 -11.82
C GLN A 113 8.22 13.71 -13.23
N VAL A 114 8.39 12.52 -13.81
CA VAL A 114 8.95 12.35 -15.15
C VAL A 114 7.87 12.63 -16.18
N ALA A 115 6.67 12.11 -15.96
CA ALA A 115 5.53 12.24 -16.87
C ALA A 115 5.03 13.69 -16.99
N ILE A 116 5.04 14.48 -15.90
CA ILE A 116 4.52 15.86 -15.90
C ILE A 116 5.50 16.90 -16.45
N ARG A 117 6.81 16.62 -16.44
CA ARG A 117 7.88 17.62 -16.66
C ARG A 117 7.79 18.36 -18.00
N LYS A 118 7.28 17.70 -19.05
CA LYS A 118 7.16 18.28 -20.41
C LYS A 118 5.73 18.65 -20.81
N VAL A 119 4.74 18.32 -19.98
CA VAL A 119 3.31 18.41 -20.36
C VAL A 119 2.53 19.39 -19.50
N LEU A 120 2.99 19.70 -18.28
CA LEU A 120 2.33 20.66 -17.39
C LEU A 120 3.18 21.93 -17.22
N PRO A 121 2.54 23.09 -17.00
CA PRO A 121 3.24 24.33 -16.65
C PRO A 121 4.14 24.18 -15.41
N LYS A 122 5.19 25.01 -15.32
CA LYS A 122 6.21 24.91 -14.27
C LYS A 122 5.63 25.00 -12.86
N ASN A 123 4.67 25.91 -12.64
CA ASN A 123 4.00 26.09 -11.35
C ASN A 123 3.23 24.82 -10.91
N VAL A 124 2.47 24.21 -11.83
CA VAL A 124 1.72 22.97 -11.54
C VAL A 124 2.68 21.80 -11.31
N SER A 125 3.67 21.66 -12.19
CA SER A 125 4.69 20.60 -12.08
C SER A 125 5.44 20.67 -10.75
N LEU A 126 5.83 21.87 -10.31
CA LEU A 126 6.56 22.08 -9.06
C LEU A 126 5.72 21.66 -7.85
N ALA A 127 4.45 22.07 -7.77
CA ALA A 127 3.56 21.69 -6.68
C ALA A 127 3.39 20.17 -6.57
N LEU A 128 3.21 19.48 -7.70
CA LEU A 128 3.11 18.02 -7.74
C LEU A 128 4.42 17.31 -7.38
N ILE A 129 5.57 17.86 -7.80
CA ILE A 129 6.89 17.34 -7.41
C ILE A 129 7.11 17.50 -5.89
N ARG A 130 6.70 18.63 -5.31
CA ARG A 130 6.79 18.85 -3.86
C ARG A 130 5.91 17.88 -3.09
N LEU A 131 4.67 17.64 -3.53
CA LEU A 131 3.79 16.62 -2.96
C LEU A 131 4.43 15.22 -3.01
N ARG A 132 5.02 14.86 -4.16
CA ARG A 132 5.79 13.62 -4.33
C ARG A 132 7.00 13.54 -3.39
N ASN A 133 7.68 14.66 -3.14
CA ASN A 133 8.82 14.71 -2.23
C ASN A 133 8.39 14.52 -0.77
N PHE A 134 7.26 15.11 -0.38
CA PHE A 134 6.65 14.86 0.92
C PHE A 134 6.36 13.37 1.14
N PHE A 135 5.64 12.72 0.23
CA PHE A 135 5.32 11.29 0.36
C PHE A 135 6.58 10.43 0.41
N ARG A 136 7.61 10.74 -0.39
CA ARG A 136 8.89 10.03 -0.32
C ARG A 136 9.60 10.25 1.02
N ALA A 137 9.56 11.46 1.59
CA ALA A 137 10.21 11.76 2.86
C ALA A 137 9.59 10.96 4.01
N ILE A 138 8.25 10.93 4.10
CA ILE A 138 7.56 10.17 5.16
C ILE A 138 7.67 8.65 5.00
N CYS A 139 7.97 8.17 3.79
CA CYS A 139 8.20 6.75 3.49
C CYS A 139 9.66 6.33 3.59
N SER A 140 10.57 7.22 3.97
CA SER A 140 11.98 6.88 4.13
C SER A 140 12.17 5.77 5.16
N LYS A 141 13.20 4.94 4.94
CA LYS A 141 13.62 3.91 5.92
C LYS A 141 14.09 4.54 7.24
N VAL A 142 14.64 5.75 7.17
CA VAL A 142 15.15 6.50 8.32
C VAL A 142 14.63 7.93 8.21
N ILE A 143 14.01 8.43 9.28
CA ILE A 143 13.51 9.79 9.38
C ILE A 143 14.05 10.39 10.68
N ARG A 144 14.75 11.52 10.57
CA ARG A 144 15.28 12.23 11.75
C ARG A 144 14.14 13.04 12.37
N ARG A 145 14.02 13.02 13.70
CA ARG A 145 12.97 13.73 14.43
C ARG A 145 12.94 15.23 14.13
N ARG A 146 14.13 15.84 14.01
CA ARG A 146 14.32 17.25 13.62
C ARG A 146 13.76 17.61 12.24
N ASP A 147 13.77 16.67 11.30
CA ASP A 147 13.27 16.93 9.94
C ASP A 147 11.73 16.89 9.89
N LEU A 148 11.07 16.28 10.89
CA LEU A 148 9.61 16.16 10.93
C LEU A 148 8.91 17.51 11.00
N GLU A 149 9.48 18.50 11.70
CA GLU A 149 8.91 19.85 11.77
C GLU A 149 8.95 20.54 10.40
N THR A 150 10.07 20.40 9.69
CA THR A 150 10.20 20.89 8.32
C THR A 150 9.19 20.20 7.40
N ILE A 151 9.06 18.87 7.47
CA ILE A 151 8.10 18.10 6.66
C ILE A 151 6.65 18.50 6.97
N GLN A 152 6.31 18.75 8.24
CA GLN A 152 4.98 19.25 8.65
C GLN A 152 4.70 20.63 8.05
N SER A 153 5.65 21.56 8.14
CA SER A 153 5.49 22.90 7.58
C SER A 153 5.36 22.86 6.05
N GLU A 154 6.06 21.91 5.42
CA GLU A 154 6.10 21.78 3.97
C GLU A 154 4.78 21.23 3.43
N ILE A 155 4.16 20.23 4.08
CA ILE A 155 2.86 19.72 3.62
C ILE A 155 1.75 20.77 3.71
N VAL A 156 1.76 21.61 4.74
CA VAL A 156 0.79 22.73 4.85
C VAL A 156 0.94 23.68 3.66
N LYS A 157 2.18 24.07 3.31
CA LYS A 157 2.45 24.91 2.13
C LYS A 157 2.03 24.23 0.83
N ILE A 158 2.32 22.93 0.68
CA ILE A 158 1.94 22.15 -0.50
C ILE A 158 0.42 22.13 -0.65
N THR A 159 -0.33 21.86 0.43
CA THR A 159 -1.81 21.86 0.38
C THR A 159 -2.34 23.20 -0.09
N CYS A 160 -1.87 24.32 0.47
CA CYS A 160 -2.27 25.65 0.03
C CYS A 160 -1.91 25.95 -1.44
N GLU A 161 -0.78 25.44 -1.95
CA GLU A 161 -0.42 25.60 -3.36
C GLU A 161 -1.32 24.77 -4.28
N LEU A 162 -1.61 23.53 -3.91
CA LEU A 162 -2.55 22.70 -4.64
C LEU A 162 -3.95 23.33 -4.63
N GLU A 163 -4.37 23.95 -3.53
CA GLU A 163 -5.65 24.67 -3.38
C GLU A 163 -5.74 25.94 -4.23
N LYS A 164 -4.61 26.44 -4.76
CA LYS A 164 -4.61 27.52 -5.76
C LYS A 164 -4.69 26.97 -7.19
N ILE A 165 -4.26 25.72 -7.41
CA ILE A 165 -4.22 25.07 -8.72
C ILE A 165 -5.54 24.36 -9.02
N PHE A 166 -5.93 23.41 -8.17
CA PHE A 166 -7.07 22.53 -8.41
C PHE A 166 -8.38 23.12 -7.86
N HIS A 167 -9.52 22.70 -8.42
CA HIS A 167 -10.83 23.15 -7.95
C HIS A 167 -11.11 22.65 -6.52
N PRO A 168 -12.01 23.32 -5.76
CA PRO A 168 -12.44 22.84 -4.44
C PRO A 168 -12.90 21.37 -4.45
N THR A 169 -13.53 20.90 -5.54
CA THR A 169 -13.97 19.51 -5.71
C THR A 169 -12.84 18.48 -5.68
N PHE A 170 -11.60 18.90 -5.96
CA PHE A 170 -10.42 18.06 -5.80
C PHE A 170 -10.13 17.77 -4.33
N PHE A 171 -10.38 18.73 -3.44
CA PHE A 171 -10.11 18.69 -2.01
C PHE A 171 -11.25 18.02 -1.24
N ASP A 172 -11.52 16.76 -1.57
CA ASP A 172 -12.28 15.89 -0.67
C ASP A 172 -11.49 15.58 0.61
N ILE A 173 -11.97 14.66 1.45
CA ILE A 173 -11.31 14.33 2.72
C ILE A 173 -9.86 13.86 2.49
N MET A 174 -9.56 13.17 1.37
CA MET A 174 -8.31 12.45 1.19
C MET A 174 -7.08 13.36 1.00
N PRO A 175 -7.11 14.43 0.18
CA PRO A 175 -6.01 15.39 0.08
C PRO A 175 -5.69 16.18 1.35
N HIS A 176 -6.58 16.21 2.34
CA HIS A 176 -6.35 16.89 3.63
C HIS A 176 -5.61 16.02 4.66
N LEU A 177 -5.79 14.69 4.58
CA LEU A 177 -5.16 13.74 5.49
C LEU A 177 -3.62 13.77 5.55
N PRO A 178 -2.87 14.09 4.48
CA PRO A 178 -1.42 14.25 4.52
C PRO A 178 -0.89 15.16 5.63
N ILE A 179 -1.65 16.19 6.02
CA ILE A 179 -1.27 17.12 7.09
C ILE A 179 -1.13 16.39 8.43
N HIS A 180 -1.92 15.33 8.66
CA HIS A 180 -1.88 14.56 9.91
C HIS A 180 -0.80 13.47 9.94
N LEU A 181 -0.27 13.06 8.77
CA LEU A 181 0.67 11.94 8.68
C LEU A 181 1.97 12.17 9.45
N VAL A 182 2.42 13.41 9.56
CA VAL A 182 3.66 13.72 10.30
C VAL A 182 3.44 13.56 11.80
N ASN A 183 2.29 13.99 12.33
CA ASN A 183 1.92 13.73 13.73
C ASN A 183 1.74 12.24 13.98
N GLU A 184 1.13 11.51 13.05
CA GLU A 184 1.08 10.05 13.15
C GLU A 184 2.48 9.44 13.22
N ILE A 185 3.47 9.94 12.46
CA ILE A 185 4.85 9.45 12.51
C ILE A 185 5.52 9.78 13.84
N LYS A 186 5.28 10.98 14.40
CA LYS A 186 5.80 11.36 15.72
C LYS A 186 5.29 10.42 16.83
N LEU A 187 4.03 9.99 16.75
CA LEU A 187 3.39 9.15 17.76
C LEU A 187 3.65 7.65 17.55
N GLY A 188 3.52 7.17 16.32
CA GLY A 188 3.54 5.74 15.99
C GLY A 188 4.78 5.26 15.25
N GLY A 189 5.78 6.12 15.04
CA GLY A 189 7.00 5.77 14.31
C GLY A 189 6.81 5.70 12.78
N LEU A 190 7.76 5.05 12.12
CA LEU A 190 7.91 5.08 10.65
C LEU A 190 6.65 4.61 9.91
N ALA A 191 6.22 5.39 8.91
CA ALA A 191 4.97 5.14 8.19
C ALA A 191 4.96 3.78 7.48
N HIS A 192 6.07 3.40 6.83
CA HIS A 192 6.16 2.17 6.04
C HIS A 192 5.97 0.88 6.87
N LEU A 193 6.21 0.91 8.18
CA LEU A 193 5.97 -0.24 9.07
C LEU A 193 4.49 -0.40 9.45
N ARG A 194 3.72 0.70 9.40
CA ARG A 194 2.31 0.74 9.79
C ARG A 194 1.37 0.73 8.60
N TRP A 195 1.89 0.89 7.39
CA TRP A 195 1.10 0.78 6.18
C TRP A 195 0.63 -0.65 5.97
N MET A 196 -0.54 -0.80 5.38
CA MET A 196 -1.19 -2.11 5.21
C MET A 196 -0.56 -2.95 4.10
N TYR A 197 0.31 -2.39 3.23
CA TYR A 197 0.93 -3.11 2.11
C TYR A 197 1.68 -4.40 2.50
N PRO A 198 2.56 -4.42 3.53
CA PRO A 198 3.27 -5.64 3.92
C PRO A 198 2.29 -6.69 4.47
N ILE A 199 1.25 -6.24 5.16
CA ILE A 199 0.20 -7.10 5.73
C ILE A 199 -0.60 -7.75 4.60
N GLU A 200 -1.13 -6.98 3.64
CA GLU A 200 -1.87 -7.51 2.48
C GLU A 200 -1.03 -8.50 1.66
N ARG A 201 0.26 -8.20 1.46
CA ARG A 201 1.18 -9.08 0.74
C ARG A 201 1.40 -10.39 1.48
N ASN A 202 1.52 -10.37 2.81
CA ASN A 202 1.66 -11.58 3.62
C ASN A 202 0.36 -12.39 3.62
N LEU A 203 -0.79 -11.74 3.74
CA LEU A 203 -2.10 -12.40 3.65
C LEU A 203 -2.28 -13.09 2.29
N CYS A 204 -1.83 -12.47 1.19
CA CYS A 204 -1.84 -13.11 -0.13
C CYS A 204 -0.99 -14.38 -0.19
N LYS A 205 0.18 -14.41 0.48
CA LYS A 205 1.01 -15.62 0.61
C LYS A 205 0.30 -16.69 1.44
N TYR A 206 -0.29 -16.31 2.58
CA TYR A 206 -1.00 -17.25 3.45
C TYR A 206 -2.24 -17.83 2.77
N LYS A 207 -2.92 -17.06 1.92
CA LYS A 207 -4.01 -17.58 1.08
C LYS A 207 -3.56 -18.75 0.20
N ALA A 208 -2.34 -18.69 -0.35
CA ALA A 208 -1.77 -19.80 -1.13
C ALA A 208 -1.38 -21.02 -0.26
N PHE A 209 -1.36 -20.88 1.07
CA PHE A 209 -1.10 -21.98 1.98
C PHE A 209 -2.35 -22.80 2.32
N VAL A 210 -3.54 -22.24 2.12
CA VAL A 210 -4.81 -22.93 2.35
C VAL A 210 -5.06 -23.98 1.26
N ARG A 211 -4.77 -25.25 1.58
CA ARG A 211 -5.12 -26.43 0.78
C ARG A 211 -6.44 -27.06 1.22
N ASN A 212 -6.75 -26.99 2.51
CA ASN A 212 -8.02 -27.43 3.06
C ASN A 212 -8.87 -26.22 3.51
N ARG A 213 -9.93 -25.91 2.76
CA ARG A 213 -10.84 -24.80 3.06
C ARG A 213 -11.71 -25.03 4.30
N SER A 214 -11.92 -26.28 4.71
CA SER A 214 -12.68 -26.59 5.94
C SER A 214 -11.87 -26.35 7.21
N ARG A 215 -10.54 -26.22 7.10
CA ARG A 215 -9.61 -25.94 8.21
C ARG A 215 -8.43 -25.07 7.74
N PRO A 216 -8.68 -23.83 7.32
CA PRO A 216 -7.68 -22.99 6.70
C PRO A 216 -6.54 -22.60 7.67
N GLU A 217 -6.83 -22.42 8.96
CA GLU A 217 -5.81 -22.11 9.97
C GLU A 217 -4.81 -23.25 10.13
N ALA A 218 -5.31 -24.49 10.22
CA ALA A 218 -4.46 -25.68 10.31
C ALA A 218 -3.63 -25.84 9.03
N SER A 219 -4.22 -25.60 7.86
CA SER A 219 -3.52 -25.67 6.57
C SER A 219 -2.43 -24.60 6.43
N ILE A 220 -2.65 -23.39 6.95
CA ILE A 220 -1.64 -22.33 6.99
C ILE A 220 -0.52 -22.72 7.95
N ALA A 221 -0.87 -23.19 9.15
CA ALA A 221 0.10 -23.58 10.19
C ALA A 221 1.01 -24.72 9.73
N GLU A 222 0.44 -25.75 9.11
CA GLU A 222 1.20 -26.89 8.56
C GLU A 222 2.24 -26.41 7.54
N ARG A 223 1.84 -25.57 6.59
CA ARG A 223 2.75 -25.10 5.55
C ARG A 223 3.78 -24.11 6.06
N PHE A 224 3.41 -23.29 7.04
CA PHE A 224 4.35 -22.41 7.72
C PHE A 224 5.40 -23.21 8.50
N LEU A 225 5.01 -24.32 9.14
CA LEU A 225 5.93 -25.22 9.81
C LEU A 225 6.93 -25.84 8.82
N THR A 226 6.48 -26.28 7.65
CA THR A 226 7.37 -26.79 6.59
C THR A 226 8.38 -25.73 6.15
N TYR A 227 7.95 -24.46 6.03
CA TYR A 227 8.85 -23.36 5.70
C TYR A 227 9.90 -23.12 6.80
N LEU A 228 9.51 -23.16 8.07
CA LEU A 228 10.44 -23.04 9.21
C LEU A 228 11.41 -24.21 9.29
N ILE A 229 10.95 -25.44 9.03
CA ILE A 229 11.80 -26.63 8.96
C ILE A 229 12.84 -26.46 7.83
N PHE A 230 12.43 -25.93 6.68
CA PHE A 230 13.36 -25.62 5.60
C PHE A 230 14.40 -24.57 6.02
N CYS A 231 13.97 -23.45 6.61
CA CYS A 231 14.88 -22.42 7.12
C CYS A 231 15.83 -22.96 8.19
N SER A 232 15.38 -23.92 9.01
CA SER A 232 16.21 -24.50 10.08
C SER A 232 17.46 -25.21 9.56
N ARG A 233 17.47 -25.67 8.31
CA ARG A 233 18.64 -26.28 7.66
C ARG A 233 19.80 -25.30 7.41
N TYR A 234 19.53 -24.01 7.45
CA TYR A 234 20.52 -22.95 7.24
C TYR A 234 20.94 -22.27 8.55
N LEU A 235 20.46 -22.77 9.71
CA LEU A 235 20.89 -22.27 11.01
C LEU A 235 22.21 -22.92 11.40
N HIS A 236 23.03 -22.19 12.15
CA HIS A 236 24.32 -22.67 12.66
C HIS A 236 24.15 -23.96 13.49
N ASP A 237 25.10 -24.89 13.39
CA ASP A 237 25.03 -26.24 13.98
C ASP A 237 24.81 -26.25 15.51
N GLY A 238 25.18 -25.16 16.20
CA GLY A 238 24.90 -24.96 17.62
C GLY A 238 23.41 -24.74 17.97
N VAL A 239 22.53 -24.56 16.99
CA VAL A 239 21.08 -24.39 17.20
C VAL A 239 20.39 -25.75 17.20
N LYS A 240 19.68 -26.06 18.30
CA LYS A 240 18.83 -27.25 18.39
C LYS A 240 17.60 -27.11 17.48
N THR A 241 17.65 -27.70 16.30
CA THR A 241 16.55 -27.80 15.33
C THR A 241 15.81 -29.13 15.49
N LYS A 242 14.71 -29.34 14.74
CA LYS A 242 14.03 -30.64 14.69
C LYS A 242 14.98 -31.79 14.26
N PHE A 243 16.01 -31.46 13.48
CA PHE A 243 16.98 -32.44 12.96
C PHE A 243 18.13 -32.74 13.93
N SER A 244 18.41 -31.83 14.88
CA SER A 244 19.55 -31.96 15.82
C SER A 244 19.14 -32.23 17.28
N ARG A 245 17.85 -32.46 17.56
CA ARG A 245 17.41 -32.96 18.88
C ARG A 245 17.56 -34.49 18.93
N TYR A 246 18.19 -35.00 19.98
CA TYR A 246 18.04 -36.40 20.38
C TYR A 246 16.58 -36.63 20.78
N GLN A 247 15.96 -37.70 20.26
CA GLN A 247 14.61 -38.12 20.65
C GLN A 247 14.61 -38.41 22.15
N THR A 248 13.78 -37.69 22.90
CA THR A 248 13.47 -38.03 24.29
C THR A 248 12.19 -38.86 24.30
N VAL A 249 12.06 -39.76 25.27
CA VAL A 249 11.03 -40.81 25.34
C VAL A 249 9.58 -40.29 25.25
N ASP A 250 9.34 -38.99 25.51
CA ASP A 250 8.03 -38.34 25.34
C ASP A 250 7.68 -37.92 23.90
N ASP A 251 8.58 -38.13 22.92
CA ASP A 251 8.40 -37.82 21.50
C ASP A 251 7.81 -39.00 20.70
N GLU A 252 7.11 -39.95 21.34
CA GLU A 252 6.41 -41.04 20.64
C GLU A 252 5.22 -40.51 19.81
N PHE A 253 5.52 -40.01 18.62
CA PHE A 253 4.60 -39.96 17.50
C PHE A 253 5.23 -40.77 16.35
N SER A 254 4.69 -41.99 16.19
CA SER A 254 4.71 -42.85 15.00
C SER A 254 5.88 -42.63 14.02
N GLN A 255 6.78 -43.60 14.00
CA GLN A 255 7.95 -43.74 13.12
C GLN A 255 7.65 -43.84 11.60
N ASN A 256 6.52 -43.32 11.10
CA ASN A 256 6.17 -43.38 9.66
C ASN A 256 5.95 -42.00 9.04
N LEU A 257 6.91 -41.08 9.19
CA LEU A 257 7.04 -39.91 8.33
C LEU A 257 8.39 -39.96 7.62
N SER A 258 8.44 -40.68 6.50
CA SER A 258 9.48 -40.48 5.49
C SER A 258 9.57 -38.98 5.14
N PRO A 259 10.77 -38.43 4.84
CA PRO A 259 11.03 -36.99 4.99
C PRO A 259 10.33 -36.08 3.97
N ILE A 260 9.54 -36.61 3.04
CA ILE A 260 8.96 -35.83 1.93
C ILE A 260 7.47 -36.14 1.69
N PHE A 261 6.95 -37.36 1.88
CA PHE A 261 5.49 -37.67 1.92
C PHE A 261 5.23 -39.05 2.59
N PRO A 262 4.12 -39.24 3.31
CA PRO A 262 3.36 -40.47 3.16
C PRO A 262 1.86 -40.25 2.94
N ASN A 263 1.30 -41.20 2.18
CA ASN A 263 -0.10 -41.33 1.82
C ASN A 263 -1.01 -41.60 3.03
N ILE A 264 -2.30 -41.39 2.78
CA ILE A 264 -3.50 -41.99 3.39
C ILE A 264 -4.32 -40.98 4.22
N CYS A 265 -5.38 -40.50 3.56
CA CYS A 265 -6.61 -40.03 4.20
C CYS A 265 -7.02 -40.99 5.33
N HIS A 266 -7.46 -40.50 6.49
CA HIS A 266 -8.69 -41.00 7.16
C HIS A 266 -9.16 -40.04 8.27
N LEU A 267 -10.47 -40.13 8.55
CA LEU A 267 -11.34 -39.18 9.27
C LEU A 267 -11.45 -39.43 10.79
N ILE A 268 -11.76 -38.33 11.48
CA ILE A 268 -12.65 -38.17 12.67
C ILE A 268 -12.25 -38.84 14.00
N GLY A 269 -12.15 -37.99 15.02
CA GLY A 269 -12.52 -38.34 16.40
C GLY A 269 -11.38 -38.55 17.39
N SER A 270 -10.64 -37.50 17.76
CA SER A 270 -9.95 -37.50 19.07
C SER A 270 -9.81 -36.11 19.68
N LYS A 271 -10.23 -35.99 20.95
CA LYS A 271 -10.07 -34.80 21.78
C LYS A 271 -8.59 -34.69 22.20
N LYS A 272 -7.79 -33.84 21.55
CA LYS A 272 -6.54 -33.33 22.16
C LYS A 272 -6.32 -31.84 21.83
N LYS A 273 -6.53 -31.02 22.86
CA LYS A 273 -6.35 -29.55 22.93
C LYS A 273 -4.87 -29.08 22.84
N ILE A 274 -3.95 -29.87 22.29
CA ILE A 274 -2.51 -29.71 22.57
C ILE A 274 -1.73 -28.96 21.47
N LEU A 275 -2.27 -28.86 20.25
CA LEU A 275 -1.54 -28.26 19.12
C LEU A 275 -1.24 -26.75 19.30
N PHE A 276 -2.15 -26.03 19.96
CA PHE A 276 -2.02 -24.56 20.12
C PHE A 276 -0.98 -24.18 21.18
N SER A 277 -0.84 -24.97 22.25
CA SER A 277 0.14 -24.73 23.32
C SER A 277 1.58 -24.89 22.83
N TRP A 278 1.83 -25.89 21.97
CA TRP A 278 3.15 -26.13 21.40
C TRP A 278 3.55 -25.08 20.35
N MET A 279 2.60 -24.61 19.54
CA MET A 279 2.83 -23.48 18.61
C MET A 279 3.13 -22.18 19.37
N HIS A 280 2.37 -21.89 20.42
CA HIS A 280 2.60 -20.71 21.25
C HIS A 280 3.96 -20.78 21.96
N SER A 281 4.32 -21.94 22.52
CA SER A 281 5.61 -22.15 23.18
C SER A 281 6.80 -22.12 22.20
N TYR A 282 6.66 -22.66 20.98
CA TYR A 282 7.71 -22.60 19.95
C TYR A 282 7.93 -21.17 19.43
N VAL A 283 6.85 -20.44 19.14
CA VAL A 283 6.93 -19.03 18.72
C VAL A 283 7.50 -18.17 19.84
N LEU A 284 7.12 -18.38 21.11
CA LEU A 284 7.70 -17.67 22.25
C LEU A 284 9.18 -18.02 22.49
N LYS A 285 9.55 -19.30 22.43
CA LYS A 285 10.94 -19.75 22.67
C LYS A 285 11.91 -19.38 21.56
N HIS A 286 11.42 -19.19 20.33
CA HIS A 286 12.25 -18.84 19.17
C HIS A 286 11.93 -17.45 18.60
N ILE A 287 11.19 -16.61 19.34
CA ILE A 287 10.79 -15.28 18.89
C ILE A 287 12.00 -14.40 18.58
N ASP A 288 13.09 -14.55 19.31
CA ASP A 288 14.31 -13.75 19.13
C ASP A 288 15.09 -14.12 17.86
N MET A 289 15.01 -15.39 17.45
CA MET A 289 15.60 -15.89 16.20
C MET A 289 14.68 -15.58 15.01
N LEU A 290 13.37 -15.66 15.19
CA LEU A 290 12.38 -15.28 14.19
C LEU A 290 12.37 -13.76 13.96
N CYS A 291 12.58 -12.95 15.01
CA CYS A 291 12.67 -11.50 14.93
C CYS A 291 13.91 -11.01 14.19
N SER A 292 15.02 -11.74 14.24
CA SER A 292 16.25 -11.43 13.50
C SER A 292 16.16 -11.85 12.03
N ILE A 293 15.44 -12.94 11.71
CA ILE A 293 15.18 -13.37 10.32
C ILE A 293 14.08 -12.53 9.63
N LEU A 294 13.09 -12.02 10.38
CA LEU A 294 11.92 -11.30 9.84
C LEU A 294 12.00 -9.77 9.99
N GLU A 295 13.13 -9.20 10.41
CA GLU A 295 13.25 -7.77 10.80
C GLU A 295 12.13 -7.31 11.76
N MET A 296 11.63 -8.20 12.63
CA MET A 296 10.54 -7.90 13.57
C MET A 296 11.03 -7.35 14.92
N SER A 297 12.33 -7.17 15.11
CA SER A 297 12.95 -6.71 16.38
C SER A 297 12.42 -5.37 16.90
N LYS A 298 11.85 -4.51 16.04
CA LYS A 298 11.24 -3.22 16.45
C LYS A 298 9.85 -3.35 17.10
N TRP A 299 9.21 -4.51 17.05
CA TRP A 299 7.89 -4.73 17.66
C TRP A 299 7.96 -5.08 19.16
N LYS A 300 9.15 -5.41 19.67
CA LYS A 300 9.38 -5.82 21.07
C LYS A 300 9.04 -4.72 22.08
N SER A 301 9.25 -3.45 21.72
CA SER A 301 8.95 -2.29 22.57
C SER A 301 7.45 -1.95 22.68
N LEU A 302 6.61 -2.39 21.74
CA LEU A 302 5.15 -2.22 21.82
C LEU A 302 4.45 -3.41 22.53
N SER A 303 5.17 -4.51 22.74
CA SER A 303 4.62 -5.76 23.27
C SER A 303 4.21 -5.70 24.75
N SER A 304 4.75 -4.77 25.55
CA SER A 304 4.45 -4.71 26.98
C SER A 304 3.16 -3.95 27.33
N LYS A 305 2.52 -3.28 26.35
CA LYS A 305 1.29 -2.49 26.56
C LYS A 305 0.16 -2.75 25.55
N ILE A 306 0.33 -3.64 24.57
CA ILE A 306 -0.72 -3.97 23.58
C ILE A 306 -1.07 -5.45 23.68
N ASN A 307 -1.93 -5.76 24.64
CA ASN A 307 -2.79 -6.92 24.54
C ASN A 307 -3.79 -6.69 23.38
N TYR A 308 -3.90 -7.65 22.46
CA TYR A 308 -5.15 -8.01 21.79
C TYR A 308 -5.81 -7.10 20.74
N ILE A 309 -5.34 -5.90 20.40
CA ILE A 309 -5.99 -5.16 19.28
C ILE A 309 -5.89 -5.95 17.95
N ASN A 310 -4.74 -6.50 17.53
CA ASN A 310 -4.49 -6.81 16.11
C ASN A 310 -4.65 -8.27 15.65
N ILE A 311 -5.21 -9.13 16.52
CA ILE A 311 -6.05 -10.23 16.03
C ILE A 311 -7.26 -9.66 15.25
N TYR A 312 -7.63 -8.38 15.39
CA TYR A 312 -8.72 -7.75 14.60
C TYR A 312 -8.60 -7.92 13.09
N LEU A 313 -7.38 -8.01 12.55
CA LEU A 313 -7.16 -8.28 11.12
C LEU A 313 -6.92 -9.77 10.80
N PHE A 314 -6.72 -10.63 11.80
CA PHE A 314 -6.93 -12.06 11.62
C PHE A 314 -8.40 -12.32 11.23
N LEU A 315 -9.32 -11.47 11.72
CA LEU A 315 -10.77 -11.60 11.61
C LEU A 315 -11.41 -10.84 10.44
N TYR A 316 -10.83 -9.73 9.94
CA TYR A 316 -11.52 -8.95 8.90
C TYR A 316 -11.58 -9.63 7.51
N ASN A 317 -10.75 -10.64 7.21
CA ASN A 317 -10.67 -11.25 5.88
C ASN A 317 -10.68 -12.78 5.82
N PHE A 318 -10.84 -13.49 6.95
CA PHE A 318 -11.56 -14.77 6.86
C PHE A 318 -12.97 -14.54 6.28
N PHE A 319 -13.50 -13.32 6.46
CA PHE A 319 -14.88 -12.92 6.26
C PHE A 319 -15.28 -12.39 4.87
N PHE A 320 -14.37 -12.19 3.90
CA PHE A 320 -14.82 -11.70 2.58
C PHE A 320 -15.11 -12.80 1.56
N ILE A 321 -14.48 -13.99 1.61
CA ILE A 321 -14.71 -15.06 0.62
C ILE A 321 -14.34 -16.44 1.25
N ILE A 322 -15.23 -17.38 1.62
CA ILE A 322 -16.13 -18.17 0.74
C ILE A 322 -16.58 -17.43 -0.50
#